data_AF-A0A4R5IAN8-F1
#
_entry.id   AF-A0A4R5IAN8-F1
#
_cell.length_a   1.000
_cell.length_b   1.000
_cell.length_c   1.000
_cell.angle_alpha   90.00
_cell.angle_beta   90.00
_cell.angle_gamma   90.00
#
_symmetry.space_group_name_H-M   'P 1'
#
loop_
_entity.id
_entity.type
_entity.pdbx_description
1 polymer ?
#
loop_
_entity_poly.entity_id
_entity_poly.type
_entity_poly.pdbx_seq_one_letter_code
_entity_poly.pdbx_strand_id
1 'polypeptide(L)'
;MRIMLPDPETREVVEALIALDPKLGPKLNGFVYENASTAEIQRRTDLVHRVTTSTARALLAAKIVMPSGDTSLRAEIEKSLSDARRAPALRDLALSIVQAEADTDDDAFRDQKEIPDSLFNQRIAHIREFLAH
;
A
#
# COMPACT_ATOMS: atom_id res chain seq x y z
N MET A 1 17.23 -15.29 -2.26
CA MET A 1 16.64 -14.32 -3.20
C MET A 1 16.64 -12.96 -2.51
N ARG A 2 17.23 -11.92 -3.10
CA ARG A 2 17.42 -10.61 -2.43
C ARG A 2 16.72 -9.53 -3.24
N ILE A 3 15.67 -8.94 -2.68
CA ILE A 3 14.94 -7.82 -3.28
C ILE A 3 15.76 -6.54 -3.04
N MET A 4 16.17 -5.86 -4.10
CA MET A 4 16.91 -4.60 -4.06
C MET A 4 15.92 -3.41 -4.03
N LEU A 5 15.46 -3.05 -2.83
CA LEU A 5 14.65 -1.86 -2.58
C LEU A 5 15.56 -0.66 -2.25
N PRO A 6 15.18 0.58 -2.61
CA PRO A 6 16.10 1.72 -2.61
C PRO A 6 16.30 2.27 -1.20
N ASP A 7 15.26 2.21 -0.38
CA ASP A 7 15.23 2.68 0.98
C ASP A 7 15.11 1.49 1.97
N PRO A 8 15.82 1.54 3.11
CA PRO A 8 15.79 0.48 4.11
C PRO A 8 14.38 0.25 4.69
N GLU A 9 13.58 1.29 4.85
CA GLU A 9 12.27 1.24 5.50
C GLU A 9 11.24 0.47 4.65
N THR A 10 11.15 0.78 3.35
CA THR A 10 10.32 0.04 2.39
C THR A 10 10.80 -1.40 2.26
N ARG A 11 12.11 -1.63 2.37
CA ARG A 11 12.65 -2.98 2.37
C ARG A 11 12.17 -3.79 3.56
N GLU A 12 12.24 -3.24 4.77
CA GLU A 12 11.78 -3.89 5.98
C GLU A 12 10.27 -4.18 5.93
N VAL A 13 9.47 -3.21 5.46
CA VAL A 13 8.02 -3.39 5.31
C VAL A 13 7.70 -4.51 4.31
N VAL A 14 8.35 -4.53 3.15
CA VAL A 14 8.12 -5.57 2.13
C VAL A 14 8.59 -6.95 2.62
N GLU A 15 9.74 -7.03 3.29
CA GLU A 15 10.24 -8.29 3.87
C GLU A 15 9.30 -8.81 4.98
N ALA A 16 8.78 -7.92 5.83
CA ALA A 16 7.78 -8.27 6.85
C ALA A 16 6.47 -8.76 6.23
N LEU A 17 5.98 -8.10 5.17
CA LEU A 17 4.79 -8.54 4.45
C LEU A 17 4.97 -9.88 3.75
N ILE A 18 6.15 -10.18 3.22
CA ILE A 18 6.46 -11.50 2.65
C ILE A 18 6.51 -12.57 3.75
N ALA A 19 6.97 -12.22 4.96
CA ALA A 19 6.93 -13.13 6.09
C ALA A 19 5.49 -13.44 6.55
N LEU A 20 4.59 -12.46 6.45
CA LEU A 20 3.15 -12.60 6.77
C LEU A 20 2.36 -13.31 5.66
N ASP A 21 2.64 -13.00 4.39
CA ASP A 21 2.08 -13.68 3.21
C ASP A 21 3.21 -14.20 2.29
N PRO A 22 3.65 -15.46 2.48
CA PRO A 22 4.70 -16.06 1.67
C PRO A 22 4.39 -16.11 0.16
N LYS A 23 3.11 -15.98 -0.25
CA LYS A 23 2.71 -15.96 -1.67
C LYS A 23 3.03 -14.62 -2.33
N LEU A 24 3.27 -13.57 -1.55
CA LEU A 24 3.64 -12.25 -2.05
C LEU A 24 5.05 -12.25 -2.63
N GLY A 25 5.97 -13.03 -2.04
CA GLY A 25 7.36 -13.14 -2.51
C GLY A 25 7.46 -13.48 -4.00
N PRO A 26 6.94 -14.63 -4.47
CA PRO A 26 6.96 -15.01 -5.88
C PRO A 26 6.31 -14.00 -6.84
N LYS A 27 5.31 -13.23 -6.39
CA LYS A 27 4.66 -12.18 -7.19
C LYS A 27 5.56 -10.95 -7.33
N LEU A 28 6.33 -10.66 -6.29
CA LEU A 28 7.36 -9.63 -6.27
C LEU A 28 8.68 -10.10 -6.90
N ASN A 29 8.88 -11.40 -7.15
CA ASN A 29 10.04 -11.92 -7.90
C ASN A 29 10.14 -11.35 -9.31
N GLY A 30 9.04 -10.94 -9.93
CA GLY A 30 9.07 -10.23 -11.22
C GLY A 30 9.76 -8.86 -11.16
N PHE A 31 9.99 -8.35 -9.94
CA PHE A 31 10.79 -7.16 -9.65
C PHE A 31 12.22 -7.52 -9.23
N VAL A 32 12.60 -8.79 -9.18
CA VAL A 32 13.94 -9.22 -8.75
C VAL A 32 14.92 -9.23 -9.92
N TYR A 33 16.13 -8.76 -9.60
CA TYR A 33 16.92 -7.88 -10.46
C TYR A 33 18.08 -8.57 -11.19
N GLU A 34 18.02 -9.89 -11.37
CA GLU A 34 19.22 -10.67 -11.74
C GLU A 34 19.77 -10.37 -13.15
N ASN A 35 18.95 -9.84 -14.07
CA ASN A 35 19.35 -9.58 -15.47
C ASN A 35 18.90 -8.20 -16.03
N ALA A 36 18.50 -7.26 -15.18
CA ALA A 36 17.98 -5.96 -15.62
C ALA A 36 19.07 -4.87 -15.64
N SER A 37 18.95 -3.90 -16.56
CA SER A 37 19.84 -2.73 -16.55
C SER A 37 19.64 -1.88 -15.29
N THR A 38 20.67 -1.19 -14.81
CA THR A 38 20.58 -0.32 -13.61
C THR A 38 19.43 0.69 -13.68
N ALA A 39 19.13 1.23 -14.86
CA ALA A 39 18.02 2.17 -15.05
C ALA A 39 16.64 1.49 -14.89
N GLU A 40 16.52 0.24 -15.32
CA GLU A 40 15.29 -0.53 -15.18
C GLU A 40 15.09 -1.05 -13.76
N ILE A 41 16.18 -1.43 -13.08
CA ILE A 41 16.22 -1.70 -11.65
C ILE A 41 15.68 -0.48 -10.89
N GLN A 42 16.29 0.70 -11.08
CA GLN A 42 15.89 1.93 -10.39
C GLN A 42 14.42 2.27 -10.64
N ARG A 43 13.96 2.22 -11.90
CA ARG A 43 12.56 2.54 -12.25
C ARG A 43 11.57 1.63 -11.54
N ARG A 44 11.84 0.33 -11.48
CA ARG A 44 10.97 -0.67 -10.83
C ARG A 44 10.99 -0.52 -9.31
N THR A 45 12.16 -0.24 -8.76
CA THR A 45 12.38 0.05 -7.35
C THR A 45 11.63 1.32 -6.91
N ASP A 46 11.66 2.39 -7.71
CA ASP A 46 10.89 3.62 -7.49
C ASP A 46 9.37 3.36 -7.56
N LEU A 47 8.93 2.40 -8.37
CA LEU A 47 7.51 2.03 -8.44
C LEU A 47 7.05 1.34 -7.15
N VAL A 48 7.85 0.42 -6.59
CA VAL A 48 7.52 -0.21 -5.31
C VAL A 48 7.47 0.83 -4.19
N HIS A 49 8.48 1.69 -4.07
CA HIS A 49 8.52 2.75 -3.06
C HIS A 49 7.31 3.71 -3.19
N ARG A 50 6.98 4.13 -4.42
CA ARG A 50 5.79 4.97 -4.67
C ARG A 50 4.51 4.27 -4.25
N VAL A 51 4.34 2.99 -4.56
CA VAL A 51 3.13 2.24 -4.22
C VAL A 51 3.00 2.06 -2.71
N THR A 52 4.09 1.72 -2.02
CA THR A 52 4.10 1.64 -0.55
C THR A 52 3.72 2.99 0.06
N THR A 53 4.36 4.07 -0.39
CA THR A 53 4.09 5.43 0.10
C THR A 53 2.66 5.89 -0.18
N SER A 54 2.16 5.67 -1.39
CA SER A 54 0.79 6.01 -1.78
C SER A 54 -0.24 5.21 -0.99
N THR A 55 0.03 3.93 -0.72
CA THR A 55 -0.85 3.08 0.09
C THR A 55 -0.87 3.55 1.54
N ALA A 56 0.29 3.86 2.12
CA ALA A 56 0.39 4.45 3.46
C ALA A 56 -0.35 5.79 3.54
N ARG A 57 -0.27 6.65 2.52
CA ARG A 57 -1.03 7.90 2.45
C ARG A 57 -2.53 7.67 2.39
N ALA A 58 -3.00 6.71 1.59
CA ALA A 58 -4.41 6.36 1.51
C ALA A 58 -4.95 5.81 2.85
N LEU A 59 -4.16 4.98 3.53
CA LEU A 59 -4.49 4.46 4.86
C LEU A 59 -4.48 5.57 5.92
N LEU A 60 -3.51 6.48 5.89
CA LEU A 60 -3.49 7.64 6.77
C LEU A 60 -4.73 8.52 6.54
N ALA A 61 -5.07 8.79 5.28
CA ALA A 61 -6.29 9.52 4.93
C ALA A 61 -7.53 8.82 5.51
N ALA A 62 -7.60 7.49 5.46
CA ALA A 62 -8.70 6.73 6.05
C ALA A 62 -8.83 6.92 7.57
N LYS A 63 -7.72 7.17 8.27
CA LYS A 63 -7.63 7.32 9.73
C LYS A 63 -7.84 8.75 10.26
N ILE A 64 -7.78 9.75 9.39
CA ILE A 64 -7.90 11.16 9.79
C ILE A 64 -9.25 11.77 9.38
N VAL A 65 -9.65 12.84 10.10
CA VAL A 65 -10.72 13.73 9.66
C VAL A 65 -10.17 14.69 8.62
N MET A 66 -10.72 14.62 7.41
CA MET A 66 -10.40 15.56 6.33
C MET A 66 -11.34 16.77 6.39
N PRO A 67 -10.81 18.01 6.51
CA PRO A 67 -11.64 19.22 6.49
C PRO A 67 -12.46 19.39 5.20
N SER A 68 -11.98 18.77 4.11
CA SER A 68 -12.56 18.82 2.77
C SER A 68 -13.67 17.79 2.53
N GLY A 69 -14.01 16.97 3.52
CA GLY A 69 -15.09 15.97 3.47
C GLY A 69 -14.75 14.68 2.73
N ASP A 70 -15.64 13.68 2.86
CA ASP A 70 -15.42 12.31 2.40
C ASP A 70 -15.23 12.17 0.87
N THR A 71 -15.93 12.98 0.06
CA THR A 71 -15.79 12.93 -1.41
C THR A 71 -14.39 13.33 -1.87
N SER A 72 -13.78 14.32 -1.21
CA SER A 72 -12.42 14.78 -1.50
C SER A 72 -11.38 13.73 -1.07
N LEU A 73 -11.62 13.05 0.05
CA LEU A 73 -10.80 11.94 0.54
C LEU A 73 -10.81 10.75 -0.42
N ARG A 74 -11.97 10.39 -0.98
CA ARG A 74 -12.06 9.34 -2.01
C ARG A 74 -11.22 9.69 -3.24
N ALA A 75 -11.37 10.90 -3.77
CA ALA A 75 -10.58 11.34 -4.93
C ALA A 75 -9.06 11.31 -4.67
N GLU A 76 -8.62 11.63 -3.44
CA GLU A 76 -7.22 11.58 -3.06
C GLU A 76 -6.68 10.14 -2.93
N ILE A 77 -7.48 9.23 -2.37
CA ILE A 77 -7.18 7.79 -2.32
C ILE A 77 -7.03 7.23 -3.73
N GLU A 78 -8.01 7.49 -4.61
CA GLU A 78 -8.00 7.01 -6.00
C GLU A 78 -6.80 7.54 -6.78
N LYS A 79 -6.48 8.82 -6.63
CA LYS A 79 -5.31 9.44 -7.25
C LYS A 79 -4.02 8.77 -6.78
N SER A 80 -3.88 8.57 -5.47
CA SER A 80 -2.67 7.99 -4.87
C SER A 80 -2.45 6.53 -5.31
N LEU A 81 -3.53 5.76 -5.43
CA LEU A 81 -3.47 4.32 -5.75
C LEU A 81 -3.54 4.01 -7.26
N SER A 82 -3.74 5.02 -8.11
CA SER A 82 -3.91 4.84 -9.56
C SER A 82 -2.75 4.08 -10.22
N ASP A 83 -1.52 4.30 -9.77
CA ASP A 83 -0.33 3.60 -10.28
C ASP A 83 -0.26 2.14 -9.81
N ALA A 84 -0.68 1.86 -8.57
CA ALA A 84 -0.72 0.50 -8.02
C ALA A 84 -1.73 -0.37 -8.78
N ARG A 85 -2.90 0.21 -9.09
CA ARG A 85 -4.00 -0.48 -9.80
C ARG A 85 -3.60 -1.01 -11.18
N ARG A 86 -2.70 -0.31 -11.89
CA ARG A 86 -2.32 -0.65 -13.28
C ARG A 86 -1.33 -1.82 -13.40
N ALA A 87 -0.70 -2.23 -12.32
CA ALA A 87 0.29 -3.29 -12.32
C ALA A 87 -0.11 -4.41 -11.34
N PRO A 88 -0.44 -5.63 -11.80
CA PRO A 88 -1.02 -6.68 -10.95
C PRO A 88 -0.22 -7.00 -9.68
N ALA A 89 1.11 -7.03 -9.79
CA ALA A 89 1.96 -7.33 -8.63
C ALA A 89 2.15 -6.14 -7.67
N LEU A 90 2.01 -4.90 -8.15
CA LEU A 90 1.97 -3.71 -7.28
C LEU A 90 0.61 -3.55 -6.60
N ARG A 91 -0.46 -3.91 -7.31
CA ARG A 91 -1.80 -4.03 -6.72
C ARG A 91 -1.81 -5.05 -5.59
N ASP A 92 -1.23 -6.22 -5.81
CA ASP A 92 -1.16 -7.27 -4.78
C ASP A 92 -0.36 -6.79 -3.56
N LEU A 93 0.74 -6.06 -3.75
CA LEU A 93 1.46 -5.40 -2.66
C LEU A 93 0.59 -4.40 -1.90
N ALA A 94 -0.11 -3.50 -2.61
CA ALA A 94 -1.00 -2.52 -2.00
C ALA A 94 -2.13 -3.19 -1.20
N LEU A 95 -2.72 -4.26 -1.74
CA LEU A 95 -3.73 -5.06 -1.05
C LEU A 95 -3.18 -5.73 0.20
N SER A 96 -1.96 -6.27 0.15
CA SER A 96 -1.31 -6.86 1.33
C SER A 96 -1.03 -5.83 2.42
N ILE A 97 -0.60 -4.61 2.07
CA ILE A 97 -0.42 -3.51 3.04
C ILE A 97 -1.77 -3.15 3.69
N VAL A 98 -2.82 -2.99 2.89
CA VAL A 98 -4.17 -2.66 3.38
C VAL A 98 -4.75 -3.79 4.25
N GLN A 99 -4.44 -5.04 3.94
CA GLN A 99 -4.84 -6.18 4.75
C GLN A 99 -4.12 -6.20 6.09
N ALA A 100 -2.80 -6.03 6.10
CA ALA A 100 -2.00 -5.96 7.33
C ALA A 100 -2.47 -4.83 8.25
N GLU A 101 -2.83 -3.67 7.69
CA GLU A 101 -3.39 -2.56 8.45
C GLU A 101 -4.75 -2.90 9.07
N ALA A 102 -5.64 -3.55 8.31
CA ALA A 102 -6.96 -3.90 8.80
C ALA A 102 -6.95 -5.01 9.86
N ASP A 103 -5.92 -5.86 9.84
CA ASP A 103 -5.72 -6.94 10.82
C ASP A 103 -5.02 -6.43 12.09
N THR A 104 -4.61 -5.16 12.12
CA THR A 104 -3.96 -4.55 13.28
C THR A 104 -5.00 -3.94 14.21
N ASP A 105 -5.07 -4.44 15.45
CA ASP A 105 -5.95 -3.89 16.50
C ASP A 105 -5.38 -2.62 17.17
N ASP A 106 -4.09 -2.32 16.94
CA ASP A 106 -3.39 -1.15 17.47
C ASP A 106 -3.48 0.03 16.51
N ASP A 107 -4.53 0.84 16.64
CA ASP A 107 -4.77 2.00 15.78
C ASP A 107 -4.31 3.30 16.45
N ALA A 108 -3.03 3.37 16.82
CA ALA A 108 -2.41 4.50 17.55
C ALA A 108 -2.57 5.87 16.86
N PHE A 109 -2.85 5.88 15.54
CA PHE A 109 -3.01 7.10 14.74
C PHE A 109 -4.46 7.52 14.50
N ARG A 110 -5.44 6.68 14.89
CA ARG A 110 -6.86 6.95 14.66
C ARG A 110 -7.52 7.48 15.93
N ASP A 111 -8.08 8.69 15.86
CA ASP A 111 -8.99 9.15 16.92
C ASP A 111 -10.33 8.42 16.77
N GLN A 112 -10.54 7.40 17.60
CA GLN A 112 -11.76 6.58 17.59
C GLN A 112 -13.04 7.37 17.91
N LYS A 113 -12.93 8.55 18.52
CA LYS A 113 -14.09 9.42 18.77
C LYS A 113 -14.56 10.12 17.51
N GLU A 114 -13.63 10.50 16.64
CA GLU A 114 -13.95 11.22 15.40
C GLU A 114 -14.11 10.28 14.20
N ILE A 115 -13.35 9.19 14.17
CA ILE A 115 -13.40 8.14 13.14
C ILE A 115 -13.79 6.82 13.81
N PRO A 116 -15.10 6.51 13.92
CA PRO A 116 -15.56 5.24 14.47
C PRO A 116 -15.19 4.07 13.54
N ASP A 117 -15.15 2.86 14.09
CA ASP A 117 -14.81 1.63 13.36
C ASP A 117 -15.63 1.44 12.08
N SER A 118 -16.92 1.80 12.11
CA SER A 118 -17.80 1.69 10.95
C SER A 118 -17.34 2.57 9.79
N LEU A 119 -16.92 3.80 10.07
CA LEU A 119 -16.43 4.74 9.06
C LEU A 119 -15.05 4.32 8.56
N PHE A 120 -14.16 3.89 9.47
CA PHE A 120 -12.85 3.37 9.11
C PHE A 120 -12.97 2.14 8.19
N ASN A 121 -13.77 1.14 8.59
CA ASN A 121 -13.99 -0.07 7.80
C ASN A 121 -14.62 0.24 6.43
N GLN A 122 -15.51 1.23 6.35
CA GLN A 122 -16.06 1.69 5.07
C GLN A 122 -14.97 2.28 4.16
N ARG A 123 -14.05 3.07 4.71
CA ARG A 123 -12.93 3.67 3.97
C ARG A 123 -11.91 2.62 3.53
N ILE A 124 -11.61 1.64 4.38
CA ILE A 124 -10.77 0.48 4.03
C ILE A 124 -11.42 -0.36 2.94
N ALA A 125 -12.73 -0.62 3.04
CA ALA A 125 -13.47 -1.33 2.00
C ALA A 125 -13.39 -0.59 0.65
N HIS A 126 -13.56 0.74 0.66
CA HIS A 126 -13.41 1.55 -0.55
C HIS A 126 -12.00 1.45 -1.17
N ILE A 127 -10.94 1.49 -0.36
CA ILE A 127 -9.56 1.28 -0.83
C ILE A 127 -9.41 -0.09 -1.51
N ARG A 128 -9.94 -1.15 -0.89
CA ARG A 128 -9.90 -2.52 -1.43
C ARG A 128 -10.67 -2.64 -2.75
N GLU A 129 -11.88 -2.10 -2.80
CA GLU A 129 -12.71 -2.06 -4.02
C GLU A 129 -12.01 -1.32 -5.16
N PHE A 130 -11.42 -0.16 -4.87
CA PHE A 130 -10.70 0.62 -5.88
C PHE A 130 -9.48 -0.14 -6.44
N LEU A 131 -8.76 -0.87 -5.59
CA LEU A 131 -7.63 -1.69 -6.02
C LEU A 131 -8.07 -2.93 -6.80
N ALA A 132 -9.23 -3.52 -6.47
CA ALA A 132 -9.71 -4.75 -7.08
C ALA A 132 -10.23 -4.58 -8.53
N HIS A 133 -10.85 -3.43 -8.82
CA HIS A 133 -11.41 -3.10 -10.15
C HIS A 133 -10.41 -2.39 -11.05
#